data_AF-A0A8H6HMA5-F1
#
_entry.id   AF-A0A8H6HMA5-F1
#
_cell.length_a   1.000
_cell.length_b   1.000
_cell.length_c   1.000
_cell.angle_alpha   90.00
_cell.angle_beta   90.00
_cell.angle_gamma   90.00
#
_symmetry.space_group_name_H-M   'P 1'
#
loop_
_entity.id
_entity.type
_entity.pdbx_description
1 polymer ?
#
loop_
_entity_poly.entity_id
_entity_poly.type
_entity_poly.pdbx_seq_one_letter_code
_entity_poly.pdbx_strand_id
1 'polypeptide(L)' 'EALIPFGLLTAIFGTAGTLLNVSTHFQNLGRLRDFSEGPFDLDKWEESMLERDRRLTGHKRGRKCTYHTPLQ' A
#
# COMPACT_ATOMS: atom_id res chain seq x y z
N GLU A 1 -11.30 -33.87 -19.74
CA GLU A 1 -10.65 -32.91 -20.66
C GLU A 1 -10.83 -31.42 -20.29
N ALA A 2 -12.00 -30.96 -19.82
CA ALA A 2 -12.20 -29.52 -19.55
C ALA A 2 -11.51 -28.97 -18.28
N LEU A 3 -11.04 -29.81 -17.34
CA LEU A 3 -10.54 -29.32 -16.05
C LEU A 3 -9.16 -28.62 -16.15
N ILE A 4 -8.34 -29.00 -17.13
CA ILE A 4 -6.98 -28.47 -17.31
C ILE A 4 -6.96 -26.96 -17.59
N PRO A 5 -7.73 -26.43 -18.57
CA PRO A 5 -7.73 -24.98 -18.82
C PRO A 5 -8.32 -24.17 -17.66
N PHE A 6 -9.35 -24.69 -16.97
CA PHE A 6 -9.92 -24.00 -15.80
C PHE A 6 -8.93 -23.97 -14.62
N GLY A 7 -8.25 -25.09 -14.34
CA GLY A 7 -7.23 -25.16 -13.30
C GLY A 7 -6.05 -24.23 -13.59
N LEU A 8 -5.62 -24.15 -14.85
CA LEU A 8 -4.55 -23.25 -15.27
C LEU A 8 -4.95 -21.77 -15.10
N LEU A 9 -6.17 -21.40 -15.50
CA LEU A 9 -6.67 -20.04 -15.31
C LEU A 9 -6.70 -19.68 -13.81
N THR A 10 -7.28 -20.52 -12.97
CA THR A 10 -7.32 -20.29 -11.51
C THR A 10 -5.92 -20.14 -10.93
N ALA A 11 -4.95 -20.96 -11.37
CA ALA A 11 -3.57 -20.85 -10.93
C ALA A 11 -2.91 -19.53 -11.35
N ILE A 12 -3.14 -19.07 -12.58
CA ILE A 12 -2.58 -17.79 -13.07
C ILE A 12 -3.21 -16.61 -12.32
N PHE A 13 -4.53 -16.59 -12.17
CA PHE A 13 -5.20 -15.51 -11.43
C PHE A 13 -4.82 -15.52 -9.94
N GLY A 14 -4.68 -16.69 -9.33
CA GLY A 14 -4.22 -16.84 -7.95
C GLY A 14 -2.78 -16.35 -7.75
N THR A 15 -1.86 -16.76 -8.63
CA THR A 15 -0.45 -16.33 -8.58
C THR A 15 -0.31 -14.84 -8.88
N ALA A 16 -1.00 -14.32 -9.89
CA ALA A 16 -1.00 -12.89 -10.19
C ALA A 16 -1.56 -12.05 -9.04
N GLY A 17 -2.68 -12.45 -8.45
CA GLY A 17 -3.30 -11.73 -7.33
C GLY A 17 -2.43 -11.72 -6.07
N THR A 18 -1.84 -12.85 -5.72
CA THR A 18 -0.91 -12.95 -4.58
C THR A 18 0.35 -12.13 -4.81
N LEU A 19 0.93 -12.19 -6.01
CA LEU A 19 2.12 -11.42 -6.37
C LEU A 19 1.85 -9.90 -6.31
N LEU A 20 0.72 -9.44 -6.86
CA LEU A 20 0.34 -8.03 -6.82
C LEU A 20 0.09 -7.55 -5.38
N ASN A 21 -0.55 -8.37 -4.55
CA ASN A 21 -0.78 -8.04 -3.14
C ASN A 21 0.54 -7.87 -2.37
N VAL A 22 1.44 -8.84 -2.52
CA VAL A 22 2.76 -8.84 -1.87
C VAL A 22 3.62 -7.68 -2.37
N SER A 23 3.68 -7.45 -3.69
CA SER A 23 4.41 -6.34 -4.30
C SER A 23 3.91 -4.98 -3.76
N THR A 24 2.60 -4.78 -3.74
CA THR A 24 1.98 -3.55 -3.21
C THR A 24 2.28 -3.38 -1.72
N HIS A 25 2.26 -4.47 -0.96
CA HIS A 25 2.61 -4.45 0.46
C HIS A 25 4.06 -4.03 0.70
N PHE A 26 5.01 -4.55 -0.08
CA PHE A 26 6.42 -4.14 0.00
C PHE A 26 6.61 -2.66 -0.38
N GLN A 27 5.93 -2.18 -1.43
CA GLN A 27 5.98 -0.77 -1.81
C GLN A 27 5.38 0.17 -0.74
N ASN A 28 4.49 -0.35 0.10
CA ASN A 28 3.85 0.38 1.18
C ASN A 28 4.56 0.25 2.54
N LEU A 29 5.83 -0.16 2.54
CA LEU A 29 6.62 -0.39 3.75
C LEU A 29 5.96 -1.39 4.72
N GLY A 30 5.29 -2.40 4.18
CA GLY A 30 4.61 -3.43 4.97
C GLY A 30 3.28 -3.00 5.57
N ARG A 31 2.70 -1.88 5.10
CA ARG A 31 1.34 -1.49 5.48
C ARG A 31 0.34 -2.12 4.52
N LEU A 32 -0.60 -2.87 5.09
CA LEU A 32 -1.77 -3.32 4.36
C LEU A 32 -2.55 -2.10 3.87
N ARG A 33 -3.14 -2.22 2.67
CA ARG A 33 -4.07 -1.21 2.17
C ARG A 33 -5.34 -1.35 3.02
N ASP A 34 -5.39 -0.64 4.13
CA ASP A 34 -6.60 -0.56 4.95
C ASP A 34 -7.73 -0.04 4.05
N PHE A 35 -8.90 -0.66 4.18
CA PHE A 35 -10.13 -0.26 3.51
C PHE A 35 -10.55 1.16 3.94
N SER A 36 -10.20 1.58 5.17
CA SER A 36 -10.41 2.94 5.66
C SER A 36 -9.38 3.95 5.13
N GLU A 37 -8.27 3.51 4.54
CA GLU A 37 -7.12 4.36 4.21
C GLU A 37 -6.64 4.17 2.75
N GLY A 38 -7.52 3.61 1.91
CA GLY A 38 -7.32 3.50 0.48
C GLY A 38 -7.37 4.87 -0.20
N PRO A 39 -6.62 5.10 -1.29
CA PRO A 39 -6.52 6.41 -1.95
C PRO A 39 -7.81 6.91 -2.62
N PHE A 40 -8.94 6.25 -2.37
CA PHE A 40 -10.19 6.52 -3.07
C PHE A 40 -11.06 7.61 -2.41
N ASP A 41 -10.70 8.06 -1.20
CA ASP A 41 -11.45 9.10 -0.49
C ASP A 41 -10.53 9.97 0.39
N LEU A 42 -9.34 10.32 -0.13
CA LEU A 42 -8.47 11.28 0.54
C LEU A 42 -9.04 12.67 0.34
N ASP A 43 -9.31 13.38 1.45
CA ASP A 43 -9.68 14.78 1.37
C ASP A 43 -8.44 15.65 1.03
N LYS A 44 -8.67 16.93 0.67
CA LYS A 44 -7.59 17.87 0.31
C LYS A 44 -6.59 18.09 1.45
N TRP A 45 -7.04 17.95 2.68
CA TRP A 45 -6.21 18.12 3.86
C TRP A 45 -5.27 16.92 4.02
N GLU A 46 -5.78 15.70 3.88
CA GLU A 46 -5.02 14.46 3.91
C GLU A 46 -4.01 14.37 2.78
N GLU A 47 -4.35 14.85 1.58
CA GLU A 47 -3.38 14.99 0.48
C GLU A 47 -2.23 15.93 0.86
N SER A 48 -2.55 17.07 1.47
CA SER A 48 -1.55 18.02 1.97
C SER A 48 -0.70 17.43 3.11
N MET A 49 -1.31 16.61 3.96
CA MET A 49 -0.66 15.91 5.07
C MET A 49 0.28 14.81 4.56
N LEU A 50 -0.12 14.05 3.53
CA LEU A 50 0.71 13.05 2.87
C LEU A 50 1.90 13.69 2.15
N GLU A 51 1.70 14.82 1.48
CA GLU A 51 2.79 15.56 0.84
C GLU A 51 3.79 16.12 1.86
N ARG A 52 3.30 16.62 3.00
CA ARG A 52 4.15 17.04 4.13
C ARG A 52 4.95 15.85 4.68
N ASP A 53 4.29 14.73 4.95
CA ASP A 53 4.94 13.54 5.51
C ASP A 53 5.95 12.94 4.53
N ARG A 54 5.68 13.00 3.22
CA ARG A 54 6.64 12.64 2.16
C ARG A 54 7.90 13.48 2.22
N ARG A 55 7.79 14.79 2.47
CA ARG A 55 8.95 15.68 2.64
C ARG A 55 9.74 15.38 3.91
N LEU A 56 9.07 15.01 4.99
CA LEU A 56 9.68 14.73 6.30
C LEU A 56 10.33 13.34 6.42
N THR A 57 9.88 12.38 5.61
CA THR A 57 10.32 10.97 5.66
C THR A 57 11.02 10.49 4.40
N GLY A 58 10.95 11.25 3.30
CA GLY A 58 11.45 10.85 1.99
C GLY A 58 10.66 9.71 1.33
N HIS A 59 9.65 9.15 1.99
CA HIS A 59 8.90 7.98 1.52
C HIS A 59 7.42 8.33 1.31
N LYS A 60 6.84 7.87 0.19
CA LYS A 60 5.42 8.14 -0.18
C LYS A 60 4.39 7.70 0.86
N ARG A 61 4.71 6.75 1.74
CA ARG A 61 3.80 6.18 2.76
C ARG A 61 4.42 6.12 4.17
N GLY A 62 5.51 6.84 4.42
CA GLY A 62 6.13 6.89 5.75
C GLY A 62 5.33 7.79 6.68
N ARG A 63 4.61 7.22 7.66
CA ARG A 63 4.09 7.99 8.81
C ARG A 63 5.19 8.06 9.86
N LYS A 64 5.62 9.27 10.24
CA LYS A 64 6.45 9.48 11.43
C LYS A 64 5.52 9.77 12.61
N CYS A 65 5.27 8.78 13.45
CA CYS A 65 4.68 9.00 14.78
C CYS A 65 5.80 9.24 15.79
N THR A 66 6.48 10.38 15.66
CA THR A 66 7.53 10.77 16.62
C THR A 66 6.88 11.60 17.72
N TYR A 67 6.79 11.07 18.95
CA TYR A 67 6.29 11.80 20.12
C TYR A 67 7.35 12.69 20.80
N HIS A 68 8.64 12.53 20.45
CA HIS A 68 9.69 13.43 20.92
C HIS A 68 9.92 14.57 19.93
N THR A 69 9.90 15.80 20.41
CA THR A 69 10.46 16.95 19.71
C THR A 69 11.97 16.76 19.59
N PRO A 70 12.59 16.89 18.40
CA PRO A 70 14.04 16.94 18.33
C PRO A 70 14.49 18.20 19.08
N LEU A 71 15.27 18.01 20.16
CA LEU A 71 16.02 19.10 20.76
C LEU A 71 17.06 19.57 19.73
N GLN A 72 17.16 20.89 19.62
CA GLN A 72 17.82 21.69 18.57
C GLN A 72 19.16 21.17 18.06
#